data_AF-A0A6J4M858-F1
#
_entry.id   AF-A0A6J4M858-F1
#
_cell.length_a   1.000
_cell.length_b   1.000
_cell.length_c   1.000
_cell.angle_alpha   90.00
_cell.angle_beta   90.00
_cell.angle_gamma   90.00
#
_symmetry.space_group_name_H-M   'P 1'
#
loop_
_entity.id
_entity.type
_entity.pdbx_description
1 polymer ?
#
loop_
_entity_poly.entity_id
_entity_poly.type
_entity_poly.pdbx_seq_one_letter_code
_entity_poly.pdbx_strand_id
1 'polypeptide(L)'
;MALRRTRPDVGSVAPVSRHHPRSVLGEVLHNSHALLAFFALSNCDILVARAVLDDQASGLYAGGLILTKAVLFLPQFVVVLVFPSMSADTSRRTVQVRALGLILAMGLVTVAVAAVASRLAVVFVGGSAYVELRPDIWAFAVLGTLLAMTQLQVYAVVARQRGPAVLVLWTGLVAVVACSTVIGSLGALLAVMVGVLTCVLVGLAVAGRKPGPGPGSDPDPSSGTRVEA
;
A
#
# COMPACT_ATOMS: atom_id res chain seq x y z
N MET A 1 -55.45 -15.88 -41.51
CA MET A 1 -54.95 -16.08 -40.14
C MET A 1 -53.67 -16.91 -40.20
N ALA A 2 -52.52 -16.26 -40.35
CA ALA A 2 -51.22 -16.90 -40.50
C ALA A 2 -50.38 -16.63 -39.23
N LEU A 3 -50.18 -17.67 -38.42
CA LEU A 3 -49.40 -17.63 -37.18
C LEU A 3 -47.91 -17.68 -37.52
N ARG A 4 -47.26 -16.52 -37.52
CA ARG A 4 -45.80 -16.39 -37.59
C ARG A 4 -45.20 -16.84 -36.26
N ARG A 5 -44.72 -18.08 -36.18
CA ARG A 5 -43.91 -18.58 -35.05
C ARG A 5 -42.53 -17.91 -35.07
N THR A 6 -42.25 -17.05 -34.10
CA THR A 6 -40.91 -16.59 -33.76
C THR A 6 -40.12 -17.76 -33.18
N ARG A 7 -39.07 -18.20 -33.88
CA ARG A 7 -38.07 -19.12 -33.32
C ARG A 7 -37.30 -18.39 -32.20
N PRO A 8 -37.10 -18.99 -31.02
CA PRO A 8 -36.11 -18.49 -30.07
C PRO A 8 -34.71 -18.71 -30.65
N ASP A 9 -33.93 -17.65 -30.72
CA ASP A 9 -32.56 -17.63 -31.22
C ASP A 9 -31.65 -18.34 -30.20
N VAL A 10 -31.59 -19.67 -30.28
CA VAL A 10 -30.64 -20.49 -29.52
C VAL A 10 -29.33 -20.50 -30.30
N GLY A 11 -28.44 -19.55 -30.02
CA GLY A 11 -27.14 -19.57 -30.71
C GLY A 11 -26.31 -18.29 -30.67
N SER A 12 -26.15 -17.66 -29.51
CA SER A 12 -24.96 -16.83 -29.29
C SER A 12 -24.41 -17.15 -27.90
N VAL A 13 -23.74 -18.29 -27.80
CA VAL A 13 -22.76 -18.48 -26.74
C VAL A 13 -21.71 -17.41 -27.00
N ALA A 14 -21.75 -16.33 -26.22
CA ALA A 14 -20.74 -15.29 -26.24
C ALA A 14 -19.36 -15.97 -26.23
N PRO A 15 -18.43 -15.60 -27.12
CA PRO A 15 -17.14 -16.24 -27.19
C PRO A 15 -16.48 -16.14 -25.82
N VAL A 16 -16.16 -17.29 -25.22
CA VAL A 16 -15.34 -17.35 -24.01
C VAL A 16 -14.05 -16.59 -24.32
N SER A 17 -13.89 -15.41 -23.72
CA SER A 17 -12.76 -14.53 -23.95
C SER A 17 -11.47 -15.31 -23.74
N ARG A 18 -10.79 -15.67 -24.85
CA ARG A 18 -9.48 -16.32 -24.82
C ARG A 18 -8.47 -15.33 -24.27
N HIS A 19 -8.27 -15.34 -22.95
CA HIS A 19 -7.21 -14.58 -22.30
C HIS A 19 -5.88 -14.99 -22.93
N HIS A 20 -5.25 -14.06 -23.66
CA HIS A 20 -3.98 -14.32 -24.34
C HIS A 20 -2.87 -14.46 -23.28
N PRO A 21 -2.00 -15.48 -23.35
CA PRO A 21 -0.94 -15.71 -22.35
C PRO A 21 0.02 -14.51 -22.19
N ARG A 22 0.15 -13.67 -23.23
CA ARG A 22 0.91 -12.41 -23.19
C ARG A 22 0.26 -11.34 -22.30
N SER A 23 -1.06 -11.34 -22.17
CA SER A 23 -1.77 -10.41 -21.27
C SER A 23 -1.56 -10.83 -19.81
N VAL A 24 -1.60 -12.12 -19.51
CA VAL A 24 -1.30 -12.65 -18.17
C VAL A 24 0.14 -12.35 -17.77
N LEU A 25 1.11 -12.54 -18.68
CA LEU A 25 2.51 -12.20 -18.39
C LEU A 25 2.71 -10.70 -18.13
N GLY A 26 2.06 -9.83 -18.91
CA GLY A 26 2.10 -8.38 -18.68
C GLY A 26 1.48 -7.96 -17.36
N GLU A 27 0.36 -8.58 -16.98
CA GLU A 27 -0.34 -8.36 -15.71
C GLU A 27 0.47 -8.87 -14.51
N VAL A 28 1.11 -10.03 -14.63
CA VAL A 28 2.03 -10.59 -13.63
C VAL A 28 3.24 -9.69 -13.46
N LEU A 29 3.86 -9.21 -14.54
CA LEU A 29 4.99 -8.27 -14.48
C LEU A 29 4.59 -6.95 -13.83
N HIS A 30 3.40 -6.43 -14.18
CA HIS A 30 2.85 -5.21 -13.58
C HIS A 30 2.53 -5.37 -12.09
N ASN A 31 2.07 -6.53 -11.66
CA ASN A 31 1.84 -6.76 -10.22
C ASN A 31 3.16 -7.00 -9.49
N SER A 32 4.10 -7.70 -10.14
CA SER A 32 5.43 -8.00 -9.59
C SER A 32 6.24 -6.74 -9.32
N HIS A 33 6.30 -5.79 -10.26
CA HIS A 33 7.11 -4.58 -10.03
C HIS A 33 6.51 -3.63 -8.99
N ALA A 34 5.20 -3.71 -8.71
CA ALA A 34 4.51 -2.90 -7.73
C ALA A 34 4.80 -3.44 -6.33
N LEU A 35 4.71 -4.76 -6.19
CA LEU A 35 5.13 -5.46 -4.98
C LEU A 35 6.63 -5.29 -4.73
N LEU A 36 7.45 -5.31 -5.78
CA LEU A 36 8.89 -5.03 -5.68
C LEU A 36 9.15 -3.60 -5.21
N ALA A 37 8.49 -2.60 -5.79
CA ALA A 37 8.64 -1.20 -5.39
C ALA A 37 8.21 -1.00 -3.93
N PHE A 38 7.10 -1.59 -3.51
CA PHE A 38 6.67 -1.55 -2.11
C PHE A 38 7.65 -2.28 -1.18
N PHE A 39 8.12 -3.47 -1.57
CA PHE A 39 9.11 -4.23 -0.81
C PHE A 39 10.39 -3.42 -0.61
N ALA A 40 10.91 -2.83 -1.69
CA ALA A 40 12.07 -1.95 -1.65
C ALA A 40 11.80 -0.73 -0.76
N LEU A 41 10.68 -0.02 -0.95
CA LEU A 41 10.33 1.13 -0.13
C LEU A 41 10.23 0.78 1.37
N SER A 42 9.66 -0.38 1.70
CA SER A 42 9.46 -0.84 3.08
C SER A 42 10.72 -1.36 3.79
N ASN A 43 11.82 -1.54 3.05
CA ASN A 43 13.09 -2.05 3.58
C ASN A 43 14.31 -1.21 3.12
N CYS A 44 14.10 -0.12 2.38
CA CYS A 44 15.20 0.74 1.94
C CYS A 44 15.79 1.52 3.12
N ASP A 45 15.01 1.69 4.19
CA ASP A 45 15.37 2.43 5.38
C ASP A 45 16.58 1.85 6.11
N ILE A 46 16.65 0.53 6.29
CA ILE A 46 17.83 -0.11 6.91
C ILE A 46 19.08 0.03 6.04
N LEU A 47 18.93 -0.01 4.72
CA LEU A 47 20.04 0.14 3.78
C LEU A 47 20.57 1.57 3.79
N VAL A 48 19.66 2.56 3.76
CA VAL A 48 20.01 3.97 3.85
C VAL A 48 20.62 4.31 5.22
N ALA A 49 20.05 3.80 6.31
CA ALA A 49 20.62 3.95 7.65
C ALA A 49 22.05 3.45 7.70
N ARG A 50 22.32 2.27 7.12
CA ARG A 50 23.66 1.68 7.12
C ARG A 50 24.65 2.41 6.22
N ALA A 51 24.18 3.01 5.13
CA ALA A 51 25.04 3.72 4.19
C ALA A 51 25.43 5.14 4.66
N VAL A 52 24.58 5.78 5.48
CA VAL A 52 24.71 7.20 5.80
C VAL A 52 25.02 7.46 7.28
N LEU A 53 24.58 6.60 8.19
CA LEU A 53 24.84 6.74 9.63
C LEU A 53 26.08 5.96 10.05
N ASP A 54 26.68 6.36 11.17
CA ASP A 54 27.74 5.59 11.82
C ASP A 54 27.24 4.22 12.33
N ASP A 55 28.17 3.36 12.76
CA ASP A 55 27.86 2.01 13.23
C ASP A 55 26.89 1.99 14.41
N GLN A 56 27.00 2.95 15.33
CA GLN A 56 26.19 3.01 16.53
C GLN A 56 24.77 3.47 16.22
N ALA A 57 24.61 4.57 15.49
CA ALA A 57 23.33 5.14 15.10
C ALA A 57 22.58 4.23 14.12
N SER A 58 23.28 3.57 13.19
CA SER A 58 22.66 2.56 12.32
C SER A 58 22.18 1.33 13.12
N GLY A 59 22.92 0.91 14.14
CA GLY A 59 22.51 -0.13 15.07
C GLY A 59 21.27 0.25 15.89
N LEU A 60 21.23 1.47 16.43
CA LEU A 60 20.07 2.02 17.13
C LEU A 60 18.84 2.09 16.23
N TYR A 61 19.01 2.61 15.00
CA TYR A 61 17.93 2.67 14.02
C TYR A 61 17.39 1.27 13.70
N ALA A 62 18.28 0.28 13.48
CA ALA A 62 17.88 -1.10 13.25
C ALA A 62 17.10 -1.69 14.43
N GLY A 63 17.45 -1.35 15.67
CA GLY A 63 16.66 -1.70 16.86
C GLY A 63 15.25 -1.09 16.80
N GLY A 64 15.14 0.19 16.48
CA GLY A 64 13.83 0.83 16.26
C GLY A 64 13.02 0.15 15.16
N LEU A 65 13.66 -0.34 14.10
CA LEU A 65 12.98 -1.09 13.05
C LEU A 65 12.40 -2.43 13.53
N ILE A 66 12.94 -3.07 14.57
CA ILE A 66 12.33 -4.26 15.17
C ILE A 66 10.93 -3.92 15.69
N LEU A 67 10.81 -2.81 16.43
CA LEU A 67 9.52 -2.32 16.90
C LEU A 67 8.62 -1.94 15.72
N THR A 68 9.14 -1.19 14.74
CA THR A 68 8.42 -0.83 13.51
C THR A 68 7.79 -2.05 12.85
N LYS A 69 8.55 -3.15 12.68
CA LYS A 69 8.05 -4.38 12.08
C LYS A 69 7.03 -5.08 12.98
N ALA A 70 7.22 -5.09 14.30
CA ALA A 70 6.22 -5.62 15.23
C ALA A 70 4.87 -4.88 15.10
N VAL A 71 4.90 -3.54 15.02
CA VAL A 71 3.70 -2.71 14.79
C VAL A 71 3.11 -2.95 13.40
N LEU A 72 3.95 -3.09 12.37
CA LEU A 72 3.52 -3.41 11.00
C LEU A 72 2.70 -4.71 10.95
N PHE A 73 3.16 -5.75 11.63
CA PHE A 73 2.50 -7.07 11.63
C PHE A 73 1.29 -7.13 12.55
N LEU A 74 1.16 -6.23 13.52
CA LEU A 74 0.09 -6.26 14.54
C LEU A 74 -1.33 -6.29 13.93
N PRO A 75 -1.69 -5.46 12.92
CA PRO A 75 -2.99 -5.57 12.28
C PRO A 75 -3.24 -6.92 11.60
N GLN A 76 -2.20 -7.54 11.02
CA GLN A 76 -2.34 -8.85 10.39
C GLN A 76 -2.70 -9.93 11.42
N PHE A 77 -2.09 -9.88 12.61
CA PHE A 77 -2.46 -10.76 13.72
C PHE A 77 -3.91 -10.56 14.16
N VAL A 78 -4.36 -9.31 14.33
CA VAL A 78 -5.73 -9.02 14.76
C VAL A 78 -6.75 -9.41 13.72
N VAL A 79 -6.48 -9.18 12.43
CA VAL A 79 -7.39 -9.59 11.35
C VAL A 79 -7.63 -11.10 11.38
N VAL A 80 -6.63 -11.93 11.65
CA VAL A 80 -6.82 -13.40 11.78
C VAL A 80 -7.79 -13.75 12.90
N LEU A 81 -7.75 -13.03 14.03
CA LEU A 81 -8.68 -13.23 15.16
C LEU A 81 -10.09 -12.71 14.87
N VAL A 82 -10.21 -11.64 14.09
CA VAL A 82 -11.47 -10.94 13.82
C VAL A 82 -12.17 -11.47 12.56
N PHE A 83 -11.46 -12.11 11.64
CA PHE A 83 -12.01 -12.65 10.40
C PHE A 83 -13.25 -13.55 10.59
N PRO A 84 -13.34 -14.42 11.62
CA PRO A 84 -14.52 -15.25 11.85
C PRO A 84 -15.83 -14.46 12.05
N SER A 85 -15.75 -13.20 12.50
CA SER A 85 -16.93 -12.37 12.78
C SER A 85 -17.26 -11.37 11.66
N MET A 86 -16.48 -11.32 10.57
CA MET A 86 -16.65 -10.36 9.46
C MET A 86 -17.42 -10.93 8.25
N SER A 87 -18.41 -11.79 8.47
CA SER A 87 -19.31 -12.29 7.43
C SER A 87 -20.45 -11.29 7.17
N ALA A 88 -20.21 -10.23 6.36
CA ALA A 88 -21.30 -9.38 5.88
C ALA A 88 -21.01 -8.68 4.55
N ASP A 89 -22.03 -8.62 3.69
CA ASP A 89 -22.04 -7.89 2.41
C ASP A 89 -21.91 -6.38 2.64
N THR A 90 -20.69 -5.85 2.51
CA THR A 90 -20.41 -4.42 2.56
C THR A 90 -19.69 -3.98 1.29
N SER A 91 -20.08 -2.82 0.76
CA SER A 91 -19.39 -2.20 -0.38
C SER A 91 -17.87 -2.09 -0.14
N ARG A 92 -17.09 -2.51 -1.14
CA ARG A 92 -15.61 -2.62 -1.08
C ARG A 92 -14.91 -1.34 -0.61
N ARG A 93 -15.44 -0.16 -0.96
CA ARG A 93 -14.86 1.14 -0.54
C ARG A 93 -15.01 1.38 0.95
N THR A 94 -16.19 1.10 1.49
CA THR A 94 -16.49 1.22 2.92
C THR A 94 -15.63 0.25 3.72
N VAL A 95 -15.41 -0.97 3.22
CA VAL A 95 -14.50 -1.94 3.82
C VAL A 95 -13.07 -1.40 3.91
N GLN A 96 -12.54 -0.82 2.82
CA GLN A 96 -11.18 -0.28 2.80
C GLN A 96 -10.99 0.89 3.78
N VAL A 97 -11.95 1.81 3.87
CA VAL A 97 -11.90 2.94 4.82
C VAL A 97 -12.00 2.44 6.27
N ARG A 98 -12.89 1.48 6.55
CA ARG A 98 -13.00 0.86 7.87
C ARG A 98 -11.71 0.14 8.27
N ALA A 99 -11.10 -0.61 7.36
CA ALA A 99 -9.84 -1.29 7.60
C ALA A 99 -8.70 -0.31 7.87
N LEU A 100 -8.59 0.78 7.09
CA LEU A 100 -7.62 1.85 7.38
C LEU A 100 -7.87 2.51 8.74
N GLY A 101 -9.13 2.77 9.09
CA GLY A 101 -9.51 3.32 10.38
C GLY A 101 -9.15 2.39 11.55
N LEU A 102 -9.35 1.08 11.38
CA LEU A 102 -8.97 0.08 12.37
C LEU A 102 -7.45 0.02 12.56
N ILE A 103 -6.68 -0.02 11.46
CA ILE A 103 -5.20 0.01 11.50
C ILE A 103 -4.73 1.28 12.19
N LEU A 104 -5.30 2.44 11.84
CA LEU A 104 -4.94 3.70 12.45
C LEU A 104 -5.25 3.71 13.96
N ALA A 105 -6.42 3.22 14.38
CA ALA A 105 -6.76 3.12 15.80
C ALA A 105 -5.78 2.21 16.56
N MET A 106 -5.46 1.03 16.00
CA MET A 106 -4.47 0.12 16.58
C MET A 106 -3.07 0.76 16.65
N GLY A 107 -2.68 1.46 15.59
CA GLY A 107 -1.42 2.19 15.53
C GLY A 107 -1.34 3.29 16.59
N LEU A 108 -2.39 4.10 16.75
CA LEU A 108 -2.46 5.14 17.78
C LEU A 108 -2.37 4.55 19.20
N VAL A 109 -3.05 3.44 19.47
CA VAL A 109 -2.90 2.71 20.74
C VAL A 109 -1.46 2.27 20.94
N THR A 110 -0.84 1.71 19.92
CA THR A 110 0.55 1.23 19.99
C THR A 110 1.55 2.37 20.20
N VAL A 111 1.35 3.51 19.52
CA VAL A 111 2.14 4.73 19.70
C VAL A 111 1.98 5.29 21.11
N ALA A 112 0.75 5.33 21.63
CA ALA A 112 0.49 5.78 23.00
C ALA A 112 1.18 4.87 24.04
N VAL A 113 1.08 3.54 23.84
CA VAL A 113 1.79 2.56 24.69
C VAL A 113 3.30 2.74 24.59
N ALA A 114 3.85 2.92 23.39
CA ALA A 114 5.28 3.15 23.18
C ALA A 114 5.76 4.46 23.83
N ALA A 115 4.93 5.50 23.82
CA ALA A 115 5.25 6.78 24.46
C ALA A 115 5.24 6.68 26.00
N VAL A 116 4.20 6.08 26.58
CA VAL A 116 4.03 5.97 28.05
C VAL A 116 4.97 4.91 28.64
N ALA A 117 5.07 3.76 27.98
CA ALA A 117 5.88 2.62 28.40
C ALA A 117 7.20 2.51 27.63
N SER A 118 7.81 3.65 27.27
CA SER A 118 9.05 3.72 26.47
C SER A 118 10.19 2.86 27.02
N ARG A 119 10.31 2.75 28.35
CA ARG A 119 11.30 1.87 28.99
C ARG A 119 11.06 0.39 28.66
N LEU A 120 9.79 -0.04 28.68
CA LEU A 120 9.41 -1.42 28.39
C LEU A 120 9.61 -1.73 26.90
N ALA A 121 9.27 -0.78 26.03
CA ALA A 121 9.49 -0.89 24.59
C ALA A 121 10.99 -1.03 24.24
N VAL A 122 11.87 -0.27 24.90
CA VAL A 122 13.33 -0.42 24.72
C VAL A 122 13.83 -1.80 25.19
N VAL A 123 13.28 -2.33 26.29
CA VAL A 123 13.60 -3.69 26.76
C VAL A 123 13.17 -4.74 25.74
N PHE A 124 12.00 -4.57 25.12
CA PHE A 124 11.50 -5.47 24.08
C PHE A 124 12.41 -5.50 22.83
N VAL A 125 12.96 -4.34 22.43
CA VAL A 125 13.83 -4.22 21.25
C VAL A 125 15.21 -4.84 21.48
N GLY A 126 15.79 -4.68 22.68
CA GLY A 126 17.13 -5.19 22.97
C GLY A 126 17.79 -4.69 24.25
N GLY A 127 17.07 -3.98 25.12
CA GLY A 127 17.56 -3.64 26.46
C GLY A 127 18.49 -2.44 26.53
N SER A 128 19.47 -2.48 27.43
CA SER A 128 20.31 -1.33 27.80
C SER A 128 21.11 -0.72 26.66
N ALA A 129 21.39 -1.50 25.61
CA ALA A 129 22.07 -1.02 24.40
C ALA A 129 21.24 -0.01 23.58
N TYR A 130 19.92 0.06 23.80
CA TYR A 130 18.98 0.88 23.03
C TYR A 130 18.35 2.01 23.86
N VAL A 131 18.94 2.36 25.01
CA VAL A 131 18.41 3.40 25.90
C VAL A 131 18.33 4.76 25.22
N GLU A 132 19.26 5.07 24.32
CA GLU A 132 19.27 6.29 23.49
C GLU A 132 18.05 6.37 22.56
N LEU A 133 17.41 5.25 22.25
CA LEU A 133 16.21 5.20 21.40
C LEU A 133 14.93 5.59 22.15
N ARG A 134 14.98 5.62 23.49
CA ARG A 134 13.81 5.84 24.36
C ARG A 134 12.98 7.08 24.01
N PRO A 135 13.55 8.27 23.72
CA PRO A 135 12.75 9.44 23.37
C PRO A 135 12.07 9.32 22.00
N ASP A 136 12.62 8.54 21.07
CA ASP A 136 12.15 8.44 19.68
C ASP A 136 11.39 7.14 19.37
N ILE A 137 11.28 6.23 20.34
CA ILE A 137 10.68 4.90 20.14
C ILE A 137 9.21 4.96 19.68
N TRP A 138 8.48 6.00 20.09
CA TRP A 138 7.11 6.24 19.64
C TRP A 138 7.05 6.57 18.14
N ALA A 139 8.08 7.23 17.58
CA ALA A 139 8.13 7.59 16.17
C ALA A 139 8.38 6.35 15.29
N PHE A 140 9.09 5.33 15.79
CA PHE A 140 9.18 4.03 15.13
C PHE A 140 7.82 3.30 15.10
N ALA A 141 7.01 3.43 16.17
CA ALA A 141 5.63 2.91 16.14
C ALA A 141 4.74 3.66 15.13
N VAL A 142 4.94 4.97 14.95
CA VAL A 142 4.29 5.75 13.88
C VAL A 142 4.72 5.23 12.50
N LEU A 143 6.02 5.01 12.29
CA LEU A 143 6.56 4.45 11.05
C LEU A 143 5.95 3.09 10.73
N GLY A 144 5.85 2.19 11.73
CA GLY A 144 5.23 0.88 11.56
C GLY A 144 3.75 0.95 11.21
N THR A 145 3.02 1.89 11.83
CA THR A 145 1.62 2.16 11.52
C THR A 145 1.44 2.64 10.07
N LEU A 146 2.27 3.59 9.62
CA LEU A 146 2.23 4.10 8.25
C LEU A 146 2.54 3.00 7.23
N LEU A 147 3.51 2.13 7.52
CA LEU A 147 3.81 0.98 6.68
C LEU A 147 2.61 0.02 6.60
N ALA A 148 1.95 -0.28 7.71
CA ALA A 148 0.77 -1.16 7.72
C ALA A 148 -0.39 -0.58 6.89
N MET A 149 -0.64 0.73 7.01
CA MET A 149 -1.66 1.42 6.21
C MET A 149 -1.31 1.41 4.72
N THR A 150 -0.03 1.64 4.40
CA THR A 150 0.47 1.62 3.02
C THR A 150 0.35 0.21 2.44
N GLN A 151 0.73 -0.82 3.19
CA GLN A 151 0.61 -2.22 2.80
C GLN A 151 -0.82 -2.59 2.42
N LEU A 152 -1.81 -2.20 3.24
CA LEU A 152 -3.22 -2.41 2.95
C LEU A 152 -3.63 -1.76 1.62
N GLN A 153 -3.19 -0.52 1.37
CA GLN A 153 -3.50 0.17 0.11
C GLN A 153 -2.79 -0.44 -1.09
N VAL A 154 -1.53 -0.86 -0.94
CA VAL A 154 -0.79 -1.54 -2.00
C VAL A 154 -1.48 -2.84 -2.39
N TYR A 155 -1.90 -3.66 -1.43
CA TYR A 155 -2.67 -4.86 -1.73
C TYR A 155 -3.98 -4.55 -2.46
N ALA A 156 -4.69 -3.50 -2.04
CA ALA A 156 -5.90 -3.06 -2.72
C ALA A 156 -5.65 -2.51 -4.14
N VAL A 157 -4.47 -1.95 -4.41
CA VAL A 157 -4.06 -1.41 -5.71
C VAL A 157 -3.61 -2.51 -6.66
N VAL A 158 -2.79 -3.44 -6.18
CA VAL A 158 -2.30 -4.60 -6.95
C VAL A 158 -3.48 -5.44 -7.42
N ALA A 159 -4.48 -5.64 -6.55
CA ALA A 159 -5.73 -6.30 -6.92
C ALA A 159 -6.56 -5.55 -7.99
N ARG A 160 -6.28 -4.27 -8.24
CA ARG A 160 -7.00 -3.41 -9.20
C ARG A 160 -6.18 -3.06 -10.46
N GLN A 161 -4.93 -3.55 -10.57
CA GLN A 161 -4.03 -3.32 -11.71
C GLN A 161 -3.91 -1.85 -12.13
N ARG A 162 -3.82 -0.94 -11.17
CA ARG A 162 -3.77 0.50 -11.45
C ARG A 162 -2.34 0.97 -11.70
N GLY A 163 -2.01 1.19 -12.97
CA GLY A 163 -0.78 1.83 -13.45
C GLY A 163 -0.26 3.01 -12.62
N PRO A 164 -1.06 4.06 -12.30
CA PRO A 164 -0.55 5.25 -11.63
C PRO A 164 -0.11 5.02 -10.18
N ALA A 165 -0.63 3.99 -9.51
CA ALA A 165 -0.25 3.73 -8.12
C ALA A 165 1.14 3.09 -8.00
N VAL A 166 1.58 2.37 -9.03
CA VAL A 166 2.96 1.87 -9.12
C VAL A 166 3.96 3.02 -9.22
N LEU A 167 3.63 4.06 -9.99
CA LEU A 167 4.46 5.26 -10.09
C LEU A 167 4.60 5.93 -8.73
N VAL A 168 3.53 6.02 -7.93
CA VAL A 168 3.58 6.60 -6.57
C VAL A 168 4.60 5.85 -5.69
N LEU A 169 4.62 4.52 -5.73
CA LEU A 169 5.57 3.72 -4.95
C LEU A 169 7.02 3.96 -5.38
N TRP A 170 7.28 3.97 -6.69
CA TRP A 170 8.60 4.27 -7.23
C TRP A 170 9.05 5.69 -6.90
N THR A 171 8.16 6.68 -7.01
CA THR A 171 8.50 8.06 -6.63
C THR A 171 8.82 8.17 -5.14
N GLY A 172 8.14 7.42 -4.27
CA GLY A 172 8.48 7.34 -2.85
C GLY A 172 9.88 6.77 -2.64
N LEU A 173 10.20 5.66 -3.31
CA LEU A 173 11.52 5.04 -3.19
C LEU A 173 12.65 5.98 -3.67
N VAL A 174 12.45 6.61 -4.83
CA VAL A 174 13.41 7.59 -5.37
C VAL A 174 13.53 8.79 -4.43
N ALA A 175 12.44 9.27 -3.84
CA ALA A 175 12.48 10.37 -2.89
C ALA A 175 13.32 10.04 -1.66
N VAL A 176 13.17 8.84 -1.08
CA VAL A 176 14.00 8.40 0.04
C VAL A 176 15.49 8.40 -0.32
N VAL A 177 15.83 7.79 -1.46
CA VAL A 177 17.23 7.68 -1.91
C VAL A 177 17.80 9.05 -2.26
N ALA A 178 17.02 9.95 -2.86
CA ALA A 178 17.47 11.31 -3.14
C ALA A 178 17.72 12.09 -1.84
N CYS A 179 16.80 11.98 -0.88
CA CYS A 179 16.93 12.63 0.43
C CYS A 179 18.07 12.05 1.27
N SER A 180 18.57 10.83 0.99
CA SER A 180 19.64 10.23 1.79
C SER A 180 20.95 11.03 1.75
N THR A 181 21.15 11.84 0.71
CA THR A 181 22.36 12.68 0.55
C THR A 181 22.48 13.82 1.58
N VAL A 182 21.37 14.20 2.24
CA VAL A 182 21.33 15.30 3.22
C VAL A 182 21.08 14.82 4.66
N ILE A 183 21.00 13.51 4.87
CA ILE A 183 20.72 12.91 6.18
C ILE A 183 22.03 12.82 6.95
N GLY A 184 22.07 13.41 8.15
CA GLY A 184 23.23 13.31 9.05
C GLY A 184 22.90 12.73 10.43
N SER A 185 21.64 12.35 10.67
CA SER A 185 21.20 11.86 11.98
C SER A 185 20.08 10.85 11.87
N LEU A 186 19.98 10.02 12.93
CA LEU A 186 18.91 9.04 13.10
C LEU A 186 17.53 9.69 13.00
N GLY A 187 17.33 10.81 13.71
CA GLY A 187 16.06 11.54 13.71
C GLY A 187 15.71 12.13 12.34
N ALA A 188 16.69 12.65 11.59
CA ALA A 188 16.47 13.16 10.24
C ALA A 188 16.03 12.03 9.28
N LEU A 189 16.66 10.86 9.37
CA LEU A 189 16.24 9.69 8.59
C LEU A 189 14.81 9.28 8.89
N LEU A 190 14.48 9.17 10.19
CA LEU A 190 13.15 8.79 10.63
C LEU A 190 12.08 9.79 10.15
N ALA A 191 12.36 11.09 10.24
CA ALA A 191 11.48 12.14 9.76
C ALA A 191 11.25 12.08 8.24
N VAL A 192 12.31 11.86 7.46
CA VAL A 192 12.22 11.67 6.00
C VAL A 192 11.34 10.46 5.68
N MET A 193 11.55 9.33 6.36
CA MET A 193 10.76 8.11 6.14
C MET A 193 9.28 8.33 6.45
N VAL A 194 8.97 8.91 7.61
CA VAL A 194 7.60 9.24 8.01
C VAL A 194 6.95 10.18 6.98
N GLY A 195 7.67 11.22 6.54
CA GLY A 195 7.20 12.17 5.53
C GLY A 195 6.91 11.51 4.19
N VAL A 196 7.86 10.73 3.66
CA VAL A 196 7.70 10.03 2.38
C VAL A 196 6.56 9.01 2.44
N LEU A 197 6.48 8.19 3.49
CA LEU A 197 5.39 7.23 3.63
C LEU A 197 4.03 7.90 3.73
N THR A 198 3.94 9.03 4.44
CA THR A 198 2.71 9.82 4.50
C THR A 198 2.32 10.33 3.12
N CYS A 199 3.27 10.87 2.35
CA CYS A 199 3.03 11.30 0.96
C CYS A 199 2.59 10.15 0.06
N VAL A 200 3.24 8.98 0.17
CA VAL A 200 2.87 7.77 -0.58
C VAL A 200 1.46 7.31 -0.21
N LEU A 201 1.13 7.25 1.09
CA LEU A 201 -0.19 6.87 1.57
C LEU A 201 -1.29 7.81 1.04
N VAL A 202 -1.05 9.12 1.09
CA VAL A 202 -1.97 10.12 0.53
C VAL A 202 -2.07 9.97 -1.00
N GLY A 203 -0.94 9.79 -1.69
CA GLY A 203 -0.88 9.59 -3.13
C GLY A 203 -1.65 8.35 -3.59
N LEU A 204 -1.51 7.24 -2.88
CA LEU A 204 -2.25 5.99 -3.11
C LEU A 204 -3.74 6.17 -2.81
N ALA A 205 -4.10 6.89 -1.74
CA ALA A 205 -5.50 7.23 -1.44
C ALA A 205 -6.15 8.07 -2.55
N VAL A 206 -5.43 9.04 -3.11
CA VAL A 206 -5.90 9.90 -4.21
C VAL A 206 -5.98 9.13 -5.53
N ALA A 207 -4.96 8.35 -5.88
CA ALA A 207 -4.96 7.47 -7.05
C ALA A 207 -6.08 6.41 -6.97
N GLY A 208 -6.43 6.00 -5.74
CA GLY A 208 -7.57 5.12 -5.44
C GLY A 208 -8.93 5.74 -5.76
N ARG A 209 -9.07 7.07 -5.73
CA ARG A 209 -10.35 7.79 -5.93
C ARG A 209 -10.70 8.05 -7.40
N LYS A 210 -9.71 8.09 -8.30
CA LYS A 210 -9.97 8.39 -9.72
C LYS A 210 -10.81 7.26 -10.35
N PRO A 211 -11.95 7.55 -11.00
CA PRO A 211 -12.66 6.58 -11.83
C PRO A 211 -11.72 6.07 -12.92
N GLY A 212 -11.71 4.77 -13.18
CA GLY A 212 -11.04 4.26 -14.39
C GLY A 212 -11.68 4.85 -15.65
N PRO A 213 -10.99 4.84 -16.79
CA PRO A 213 -11.63 5.16 -18.07
C PRO A 213 -12.87 4.29 -18.19
N GLY A 214 -14.05 4.89 -18.32
CA GLY A 214 -15.28 4.15 -18.53
C GLY A 214 -15.18 3.36 -19.85
N PRO A 215 -15.72 2.13 -19.91
CA PRO A 215 -15.88 1.45 -21.19
C PRO A 215 -16.94 2.22 -21.99
N GLY A 216 -16.51 3.10 -22.90
CA GLY A 216 -17.46 3.93 -23.65
C GLY A 216 -16.86 5.16 -24.29
N SER A 217 -15.79 4.97 -25.07
CA SER A 217 -15.53 5.85 -26.22
C SER A 217 -15.37 4.94 -27.43
N ASP A 218 -16.43 4.16 -27.71
CA ASP A 218 -16.60 3.70 -29.08
C ASP A 218 -16.83 4.97 -29.93
N PRO A 219 -16.04 5.18 -31.00
CA PRO A 219 -16.34 6.24 -31.94
C PRO A 219 -17.74 6.02 -32.48
N ASP A 220 -18.60 7.02 -32.35
CA ASP A 220 -19.96 7.03 -32.88
C ASP A 220 -19.92 6.63 -34.38
N PRO A 221 -20.50 5.49 -34.79
CA PRO A 221 -20.50 5.06 -36.17
C PRO A 221 -21.41 5.91 -37.07
N SER A 222 -22.10 6.93 -36.52
CA SER A 222 -23.05 7.74 -37.28
C SER A 222 -22.42 8.88 -38.11
N SER A 223 -21.09 9.08 -38.09
CA SER A 223 -20.43 10.09 -38.94
C SER A 223 -20.17 9.63 -40.39
N GLY A 224 -20.99 8.71 -40.91
CA GLY A 224 -20.78 8.07 -42.19
C GLY A 224 -22.06 7.74 -42.93
N THR A 225 -22.91 8.74 -43.18
CA THR A 225 -23.81 8.82 -44.36
C THR A 225 -24.59 10.13 -44.32
N ARG A 226 -24.13 11.14 -45.06
CA ARG A 226 -25.04 12.11 -45.69
C ARG A 226 -24.74 12.10 -47.18
N VAL A 227 -25.40 11.17 -47.87
CA VAL A 227 -25.61 11.20 -49.32
C VAL A 227 -27.00 11.79 -49.55
N GLU A 228 -27.13 12.52 -50.66
CA GLU A 228 -28.32 13.11 -51.29
C GLU A 228 -28.69 14.52 -50.78
N ALA A 229 -28.81 15.55 -51.62
CA ALA A 229 -29.14 15.60 -53.05
C ALA A 229 -28.29 16.62 -53.84
#